data_AF-A0A0F9UL12-F1
#
_entry.id   AF-A0A0F9UL12-F1
#
_cell.length_a   1.000
_cell.length_b   1.000
_cell.length_c   1.000
_cell.angle_alpha   90.00
_cell.angle_beta   90.00
_cell.angle_gamma   90.00
#
_symmetry.space_group_name_H-M   'P 1'
#
loop_
_entity.id
_entity.type
_entity.pdbx_description
1 polymer ?
#
loop_
_entity_poly.entity_id
_entity_poly.type
_entity_poly.pdbx_seq_one_letter_code
_entity_poly.pdbx_strand_id
1 'polypeptide(L)'
;MSTWTKLKPLEGGNNPCRNCPPIYPKLKMHRRIAVGFGFAGVSKGGEQVWTENGNEEWADMPTLMTFENMARKDPDHSWEVVMHGPLHGETYQRQGRNLWVLIEKNEGFA
;
A
#
# COMPACT_ATOMS: atom_id res chain seq x y z
N MET A 1 -12.86 7.95 -17.21
CA MET A 1 -12.87 6.51 -16.91
C MET A 1 -11.46 6.16 -16.53
N SER A 2 -11.22 5.75 -15.30
CA SER A 2 -9.87 5.51 -14.81
C SER A 2 -9.21 4.39 -15.61
N THR A 3 -8.10 4.67 -16.28
CA THR A 3 -7.47 3.78 -17.29
C THR A 3 -6.62 2.67 -16.67
N TRP A 4 -6.59 2.59 -15.34
CA TRP A 4 -5.71 1.68 -14.62
C TRP A 4 -6.41 0.40 -14.17
N THR A 5 -5.66 -0.70 -14.15
CA THR A 5 -6.17 -2.04 -13.84
C THR A 5 -6.15 -2.28 -12.34
N LYS A 6 -7.31 -2.66 -11.77
CA LYS A 6 -7.40 -3.18 -10.41
C LYS A 6 -6.81 -4.58 -10.34
N LEU A 7 -5.76 -4.77 -9.56
CA LEU A 7 -5.10 -6.05 -9.36
C LEU A 7 -5.89 -6.91 -8.36
N LYS A 8 -5.81 -8.24 -8.47
CA LYS A 8 -6.52 -9.14 -7.54
C LYS A 8 -5.89 -8.99 -6.15
N PRO A 9 -6.65 -8.63 -5.11
CA PRO A 9 -6.13 -8.60 -3.75
C PRO A 9 -5.76 -10.01 -3.29
N LEU A 10 -4.70 -10.12 -2.48
CA LEU A 10 -4.41 -11.34 -1.77
C LEU A 10 -5.54 -11.64 -0.78
N GLU A 11 -5.98 -12.89 -0.77
CA GLU A 11 -7.01 -13.36 0.15
C GLU A 11 -6.40 -13.43 1.56
N GLY A 12 -7.09 -12.84 2.53
CA GLY A 12 -6.70 -12.91 3.94
C GLY A 12 -7.32 -14.16 4.58
N GLY A 13 -7.88 -13.99 5.77
CA GLY A 13 -8.55 -15.08 6.48
C GLY A 13 -9.90 -15.46 5.88
N ASN A 14 -10.35 -16.68 6.17
CA ASN A 14 -11.70 -17.14 5.83
C ASN A 14 -12.75 -16.17 6.39
N ASN A 15 -13.65 -15.71 5.51
CA ASN A 15 -14.81 -14.95 5.96
C ASN A 15 -15.80 -15.92 6.63
N PRO A 16 -16.15 -15.77 7.92
CA PRO A 16 -17.11 -16.64 8.58
C PRO A 16 -18.52 -16.54 7.95
N CYS A 17 -18.83 -15.45 7.25
CA CYS A 17 -20.04 -15.31 6.45
C CYS A 17 -19.85 -15.95 5.07
N ARG A 18 -20.60 -17.03 4.79
CA ARG A 18 -20.56 -17.75 3.50
C ARG A 18 -21.07 -16.96 2.30
N ASN A 19 -21.76 -15.84 2.52
CA ASN A 19 -22.33 -15.00 1.47
C ASN A 19 -21.57 -13.67 1.28
N CYS A 20 -20.53 -13.44 2.08
CA CYS A 20 -19.76 -12.21 2.07
C CYS A 20 -18.46 -12.41 1.30
N PRO A 21 -17.92 -11.39 0.63
CA PRO A 21 -16.65 -11.50 -0.08
C PRO A 21 -15.49 -11.82 0.88
N PRO A 22 -14.38 -12.42 0.39
CA PRO A 22 -13.20 -12.69 1.21
C PRO A 22 -12.69 -11.45 1.95
N ILE A 23 -12.15 -11.64 3.16
CA ILE A 23 -11.56 -10.56 3.92
C ILE A 23 -10.16 -10.32 3.37
N TYR A 24 -9.97 -9.22 2.64
CA TYR A 24 -8.67 -8.82 2.13
C TYR A 24 -7.84 -8.11 3.23
N PRO A 25 -6.53 -8.37 3.33
CA PRO A 25 -5.62 -7.58 4.16
C PRO A 25 -5.58 -6.14 3.66
N LYS A 26 -5.72 -5.18 4.59
CA LYS A 26 -5.81 -3.75 4.29
C LYS A 26 -4.73 -2.98 5.03
N LEU A 27 -4.14 -2.01 4.34
CA LEU A 27 -3.23 -1.07 4.98
C LEU A 27 -4.04 -0.01 5.75
N LYS A 28 -3.70 0.19 7.02
CA LYS A 28 -4.39 1.17 7.89
C LYS A 28 -3.95 2.59 7.54
N MET A 29 -4.88 3.54 7.50
CA MET A 29 -4.60 4.94 7.13
C MET A 29 -3.54 5.63 8.01
N HIS A 30 -3.45 5.26 9.29
CA HIS A 30 -2.48 5.82 10.23
C HIS A 30 -1.13 5.07 10.20
N ARG A 31 -0.98 4.05 9.36
CA ARG A 31 0.30 3.36 9.19
C ARG A 31 1.28 4.33 8.54
N ARG A 32 2.44 4.52 9.17
CA ARG A 32 3.58 5.20 8.56
C ARG A 32 4.15 4.33 7.46
N ILE A 33 4.46 4.94 6.32
CA ILE A 33 5.07 4.25 5.18
C ILE A 33 6.57 4.27 5.42
N ALA A 34 7.07 3.26 6.12
CA ALA A 34 8.47 3.15 6.51
C ALA A 34 8.76 1.71 6.93
N VAL A 35 9.93 1.20 6.56
CA VAL A 35 10.46 -0.10 7.02
C VAL A 35 11.74 0.07 7.86
N GLY A 36 12.32 1.27 7.92
CA GLY A 36 13.52 1.61 8.67
C GLY A 36 14.81 1.08 8.04
N PHE A 37 14.81 -0.17 7.60
CA PHE A 37 15.92 -0.79 6.86
C PHE A 37 15.37 -1.57 5.67
N GLY A 38 15.67 -1.08 4.46
CA GLY A 38 15.11 -1.59 3.21
C GLY A 38 14.53 -0.46 2.37
N PHE A 39 13.43 -0.75 1.69
CA PHE A 39 12.74 0.21 0.83
C PHE A 39 11.28 0.37 1.25
N ALA A 40 10.85 1.60 1.47
CA ALA A 40 9.43 1.95 1.47
C ALA A 40 9.19 3.10 0.50
N GLY A 41 8.11 3.01 -0.29
CA GLY A 41 7.85 3.99 -1.33
C GLY A 41 6.41 3.99 -1.79
N VAL A 42 6.04 5.08 -2.46
CA VAL A 42 4.72 5.26 -3.07
C VAL A 42 4.89 5.61 -4.53
N SER A 43 4.12 4.94 -5.38
CA SER A 43 4.10 5.20 -6.82
C SER A 43 2.70 5.61 -7.28
N LYS A 44 2.69 6.40 -8.36
CA LYS A 44 1.51 6.85 -9.09
C LYS A 44 1.69 6.49 -10.56
N GLY A 45 0.86 5.59 -11.07
CA GLY A 45 0.96 5.11 -12.46
C GLY A 45 2.31 4.49 -12.79
N GLY A 46 3.00 3.90 -11.80
CA GLY A 46 4.35 3.36 -11.94
C GLY A 46 5.48 4.36 -11.71
N GLU A 47 5.20 5.67 -11.64
CA GLU A 47 6.20 6.68 -11.30
C GLU A 47 6.31 6.83 -9.78
N GLN A 48 7.53 6.78 -9.25
CA GLN A 48 7.76 6.96 -7.82
C GLN A 48 7.55 8.42 -7.42
N VAL A 49 6.59 8.67 -6.54
CA VAL A 49 6.27 10.03 -6.04
C VAL A 49 6.87 10.29 -4.66
N TRP A 50 7.23 9.24 -3.93
CA TRP A 50 7.85 9.34 -2.62
C TRP A 50 8.66 8.08 -2.28
N THR A 51 9.71 8.26 -1.49
CA THR A 51 10.52 7.18 -0.92
C THR A 51 10.88 7.52 0.52
N GLU A 52 10.99 6.50 1.35
CA GLU A 52 11.58 6.61 2.68
C GLU A 52 13.05 7.05 2.54
N ASN A 53 13.42 8.06 3.32
CA ASN A 53 14.79 8.52 3.46
C ASN A 53 15.31 8.11 4.84
N GLY A 54 16.39 7.31 4.87
CA GLY A 54 16.96 6.80 6.12
C GLY A 54 17.52 7.86 7.08
N ASN A 55 17.60 9.12 6.67
CA ASN A 55 18.02 10.24 7.52
C ASN A 55 16.86 10.94 8.26
N GLU A 56 15.61 10.62 7.91
CA GLU A 56 14.42 11.22 8.53
C GLU A 56 14.01 10.44 9.79
N GLU A 57 13.47 11.14 10.79
CA GLU A 57 13.00 10.48 12.01
C GLU A 57 11.65 9.77 11.77
N TRP A 58 11.41 8.70 12.52
CA TRP A 58 10.14 7.97 12.49
C TRP A 58 8.92 8.88 12.71
N ALA A 59 9.06 9.91 13.54
CA ALA A 59 7.98 10.85 13.84
C ALA A 59 7.52 11.60 12.59
N ASP A 60 8.45 11.93 11.69
CA ASP A 60 8.26 12.73 10.48
C ASP A 60 7.80 11.91 9.28
N MET A 61 7.93 10.58 9.36
CA MET A 61 7.46 9.67 8.31
C MET A 61 5.98 9.89 7.97
N PRO A 62 5.63 10.05 6.69
CA PRO A 62 4.26 10.24 6.27
C PRO A 62 3.42 9.00 6.58
N THR A 63 2.18 9.23 6.97
CA THR A 63 1.18 8.17 7.08
C THR A 63 0.54 7.88 5.72
N LEU A 64 -0.06 6.70 5.58
CA LEU A 64 -0.86 6.36 4.40
C LEU A 64 -1.93 7.43 4.10
N MET A 65 -2.49 8.08 5.13
CA MET A 65 -3.47 9.16 4.95
C MET A 65 -2.94 10.31 4.09
N THR A 66 -1.64 10.63 4.19
CA THR A 66 -1.01 11.65 3.34
C THR A 66 -1.16 11.29 1.86
N PHE A 67 -0.81 10.04 1.51
CA PHE A 67 -0.89 9.54 0.13
C PHE A 67 -2.33 9.28 -0.32
N GLU A 68 -3.23 8.84 0.57
CA GLU A 68 -4.67 8.74 0.26
C GLU A 68 -5.24 10.10 -0.13
N ASN A 69 -4.86 11.18 0.56
CA ASN A 69 -5.33 12.52 0.23
C ASN A 69 -4.79 13.01 -1.13
N MET A 70 -3.59 12.59 -1.53
CA MET A 70 -3.07 12.84 -2.88
C MET A 70 -3.86 12.03 -3.92
N ALA A 71 -4.01 10.73 -3.69
CA ALA A 71 -4.72 9.81 -4.59
C ALA A 71 -6.20 10.14 -4.75
N ARG A 72 -6.83 10.77 -3.76
CA ARG A 72 -8.22 11.26 -3.85
C ARG A 72 -8.37 12.43 -4.83
N LYS A 73 -7.32 13.24 -4.99
CA LYS A 73 -7.29 14.34 -5.97
C LYS A 73 -6.95 13.83 -7.37
N ASP A 74 -6.45 12.61 -7.48
CA ASP A 74 -6.04 11.99 -8.73
C ASP A 74 -6.52 10.52 -8.83
N PRO A 75 -7.84 10.30 -8.97
CA PRO A 75 -8.44 8.96 -8.94
C PRO A 75 -8.20 8.15 -10.23
N ASP A 76 -7.72 8.78 -11.30
CA ASP A 76 -7.56 8.17 -12.62
C ASP A 76 -6.19 7.51 -12.84
N HIS A 77 -5.36 7.44 -11.79
CA HIS A 77 -4.09 6.71 -11.78
C HIS A 77 -4.10 5.53 -10.80
N SER A 78 -3.28 4.50 -11.10
CA SER A 78 -2.96 3.47 -10.10
C SER A 78 -2.11 4.10 -9.02
N TRP A 79 -2.42 3.82 -7.76
CA TRP A 79 -1.60 4.23 -6.62
C TRP A 79 -1.20 2.99 -5.85
N GLU A 80 0.10 2.85 -5.63
CA GLU A 80 0.68 1.69 -4.98
C GLU A 80 1.64 2.12 -3.87
N VAL A 81 1.67 1.33 -2.79
CA VAL A 81 2.61 1.45 -1.69
C VAL A 81 3.41 0.17 -1.66
N VAL A 82 4.74 0.28 -1.70
CA VAL A 82 5.66 -0.85 -1.56
C VAL A 82 6.40 -0.69 -0.24
N MET A 83 6.47 -1.76 0.55
CA MET A 83 7.29 -1.87 1.75
C MET A 83 8.07 -3.17 1.64
N HIS A 84 9.36 -3.09 1.37
CA HIS A 84 10.27 -4.22 1.19
C HIS A 84 11.38 -4.14 2.23
N GLY A 85 11.15 -4.86 3.34
CA GLY A 85 12.10 -4.98 4.44
C GLY A 85 12.87 -6.31 4.39
N PRO A 86 13.69 -6.60 5.40
CA PRO A 86 14.60 -7.75 5.37
C PRO A 86 13.86 -9.08 5.50
N LEU A 87 12.79 -9.13 6.31
CA LEU A 87 12.08 -10.36 6.67
C LEU A 87 10.68 -10.47 6.05
N HIS A 88 10.24 -9.45 5.32
CA HIS A 88 9.00 -9.45 4.57
C HIS A 88 8.97 -8.29 3.57
N GLY A 89 8.23 -8.49 2.48
CA GLY A 89 7.84 -7.44 1.55
C GLY A 89 6.35 -7.46 1.26
N GLU A 90 5.77 -6.30 1.02
CA GLU A 90 4.35 -6.09 0.85
C GLU A 90 4.10 -4.98 -0.17
N THR A 91 3.20 -5.23 -1.12
CA THR A 91 2.71 -4.21 -2.05
C THR A 91 1.21 -4.06 -1.90
N TYR A 92 0.75 -2.82 -1.71
CA TYR A 92 -0.66 -2.47 -1.58
C TYR A 92 -1.09 -1.61 -2.74
N GLN A 93 -2.27 -1.87 -3.30
CA GLN A 93 -2.90 -1.03 -4.31
C GLN A 93 -4.12 -0.32 -3.74
N ARG A 94 -4.29 0.95 -4.08
CA ARG A 94 -5.53 1.68 -3.80
C ARG A 94 -6.65 1.23 -4.74
N GLN A 95 -7.77 0.77 -4.20
CA GLN A 95 -8.92 0.27 -4.98
C GLN A 95 -10.25 0.99 -4.70
N GLY A 96 -10.18 2.07 -3.92
CA GLY A 96 -11.32 2.92 -3.59
C GLY A 96 -10.94 3.93 -2.51
N ARG A 97 -11.89 4.75 -2.10
CA ARG A 97 -11.68 5.73 -1.03
C ARG A 97 -11.32 5.00 0.27
N ASN A 98 -10.18 5.36 0.86
CA ASN A 98 -9.63 4.73 2.05
C ASN A 98 -9.49 3.19 1.94
N LEU A 99 -9.37 2.64 0.73
CA LEU A 99 -9.29 1.20 0.51
C LEU A 99 -7.97 0.87 -0.18
N TRP A 100 -6.99 0.46 0.63
CA TRP A 100 -5.69 -0.02 0.19
C TRP A 100 -5.57 -1.48 0.56
N VAL A 101 -5.45 -2.33 -0.45
CA VAL A 101 -5.50 -3.79 -0.31
C VAL A 101 -4.16 -4.39 -0.71
N LEU A 102 -3.73 -5.41 0.03
CA LEU A 102 -2.50 -6.13 -0.28
C LEU A 102 -2.68 -6.89 -1.59
N ILE A 103 -1.75 -6.72 -2.53
CA ILE A 103 -1.77 -7.39 -3.84
C ILE A 103 -0.57 -8.32 -4.04
N GLU A 104 0.51 -8.09 -3.29
CA GLU A 104 1.72 -8.92 -3.34
C GLU A 104 2.36 -9.00 -1.95
N LYS A 105 2.96 -10.15 -1.65
CA LYS A 105 3.79 -10.38 -0.46
C LYS A 105 5.00 -11.24 -0.83
N ASN A 106 6.16 -10.96 -0.26
CA ASN A 106 7.38 -11.76 -0.38
C ASN A 106 8.11 -11.92 0.97
N GLU A 107 9.18 -12.72 1.00
CA GLU A 107 9.95 -13.04 2.22
C GLU A 107 10.96 -11.93 2.63
N GLY A 108 10.99 -10.81 1.90
CA GLY A 108 12.01 -9.79 2.06
C GLY A 108 13.26 -10.10 1.23
N PHE A 109 14.38 -9.47 1.61
CA PHE A 109 15.64 -9.57 0.87
C PHE A 109 16.79 -10.25 1.65
N ALA A 110 16.55 -10.71 2.88
CA ALA A 110 17.56 -11.36 3.72
C ALA A 110 17.51 -12.90 3.62
#